data_AF-A0A172QFD4-F1
#
_entry.id   AF-A0A172QFD4-F1
#
_cell.length_a   1.000
_cell.length_b   1.000
_cell.length_c   1.000
_cell.angle_alpha   90.00
_cell.angle_beta   90.00
_cell.angle_gamma   90.00
#
_symmetry.space_group_name_H-M   'P 1'
#
loop_
_entity.id
_entity.type
_entity.pdbx_description
1 polymer ?
#
loop_
_entity_poly.entity_id
_entity_poly.type
_entity_poly.pdbx_seq_one_letter_code
_entity_poly.pdbx_strand_id
1 'polypeptide(L)'
;KAKAEDQVKQEAKEQAKREAAEKKKVKQSKNNQKTAKSNQDLAVITEKQRREAEAAELKRKVEEEILRKVEAEAKRIAEEARRMAEENSNGWRSDDELEDNVDYHTTTSRHAREAEDENDAQEEGRRARSRGGKATSQKKNNKNSKKAYREEERAIGRTNKTKSKQKKISSLQQSFTKPAAVINRDVVIGETISIAELANKMAVKGSQVLKTMLKMGTIVNINQVVNQEIAQLVAEEMGHKVILRRENELEEAILSDRDTGES
;
A
#
# COMPACT_ATOMS: atom_id res chain seq x y z
N LYS A 1 -2.85 101.16 53.03
CA LYS A 1 -3.77 100.10 52.53
C LYS A 1 -3.51 99.73 51.06
N ALA A 2 -3.29 100.69 50.14
CA ALA A 2 -3.02 100.38 48.72
C ALA A 2 -1.77 99.50 48.42
N LYS A 3 -0.63 99.71 49.11
CA LYS A 3 0.60 98.92 48.86
C LYS A 3 0.51 97.42 49.23
N ALA A 4 -0.36 97.06 50.16
CA ALA A 4 -0.53 95.66 50.59
C ALA A 4 -1.44 94.87 49.62
N GLU A 5 -2.44 95.53 49.03
CA GLU A 5 -3.32 94.91 48.03
C GLU A 5 -2.61 94.64 46.70
N ASP A 6 -1.69 95.52 46.29
CA ASP A 6 -0.89 95.31 45.08
C ASP A 6 0.12 94.17 45.22
N GLN A 7 0.71 93.97 46.41
CA GLN A 7 1.61 92.85 46.70
C GLN A 7 0.87 91.50 46.64
N VAL A 8 -0.30 91.40 47.27
CA VAL A 8 -1.14 90.19 47.22
C VAL A 8 -1.58 89.88 45.78
N LYS A 9 -1.87 90.90 44.98
CA LYS A 9 -2.27 90.74 43.57
C LYS A 9 -1.10 90.32 42.67
N GLN A 10 0.13 90.71 43.00
CA GLN A 10 1.35 90.25 42.30
C GLN A 10 1.72 88.81 42.69
N GLU A 11 1.65 88.46 43.97
CA GLU A 11 1.90 87.10 44.46
C GLU A 11 0.89 86.09 43.89
N ALA A 12 -0.39 86.44 43.84
CA ALA A 12 -1.43 85.61 43.22
C ALA A 12 -1.19 85.41 41.71
N LYS A 13 -0.74 86.46 40.99
CA LYS A 13 -0.36 86.35 39.56
C LYS A 13 0.88 85.48 39.36
N GLU A 14 1.84 85.53 40.27
CA GLU A 14 3.05 84.72 40.20
C GLU A 14 2.78 83.25 40.53
N GLN A 15 1.95 82.96 41.54
CA GLN A 15 1.47 81.62 41.85
C GLN A 15 0.68 81.03 40.68
N ALA A 16 -0.25 81.79 40.08
CA ALA A 16 -0.99 81.34 38.90
C ALA A 16 -0.07 81.04 37.70
N LYS A 17 0.99 81.83 37.50
CA LYS A 17 2.01 81.55 36.46
C LYS A 17 2.83 80.30 36.76
N ARG A 18 3.21 80.07 38.02
CA ARG A 18 3.96 78.87 38.45
C ARG A 18 3.12 77.61 38.30
N GLU A 19 1.86 77.62 38.72
CA GLU A 19 0.93 76.50 38.53
C GLU A 19 0.65 76.22 37.05
N ALA A 20 0.51 77.27 36.22
CA ALA A 20 0.32 77.09 34.78
C ALA A 20 1.57 76.49 34.11
N ALA A 21 2.77 76.87 34.55
CA ALA A 21 4.03 76.31 34.06
C ALA A 21 4.21 74.84 34.50
N GLU A 22 3.84 74.51 35.74
CA GLU A 22 3.89 73.14 36.26
C GLU A 22 2.89 72.22 35.54
N LYS A 23 1.65 72.68 35.35
CA LYS A 23 0.63 71.95 34.56
C LYS A 23 1.08 71.70 33.12
N LYS A 24 1.82 72.64 32.51
CA LYS A 24 2.42 72.45 31.17
C LYS A 24 3.55 71.42 31.17
N LYS A 25 4.45 71.44 32.16
CA LYS A 25 5.52 70.44 32.33
C LYS A 25 4.98 69.03 32.58
N VAL A 26 3.92 68.90 33.39
CA VAL A 26 3.26 67.61 33.65
C VAL A 26 2.57 67.08 32.39
N LYS A 27 1.96 67.94 31.57
CA LYS A 27 1.38 67.53 30.28
C LYS A 27 2.45 67.12 29.26
N GLN A 28 3.56 67.84 29.17
CA GLN A 28 4.69 67.48 28.30
C GLN A 28 5.35 66.15 28.71
N SER A 29 5.60 65.93 30.00
CA SER A 29 6.16 64.65 30.48
C SER A 29 5.23 63.46 30.23
N LYS A 30 3.92 63.62 30.42
CA LYS A 30 2.93 62.58 30.10
C LYS A 30 2.86 62.27 28.60
N ASN A 31 2.97 63.29 27.74
CA ASN A 31 3.01 63.06 26.29
C ASN A 31 4.31 62.36 25.86
N ASN A 32 5.46 62.77 26.40
CA ASN A 32 6.75 62.12 26.10
C ASN A 32 6.81 60.67 26.61
N GLN A 33 6.19 60.37 27.75
CA GLN A 33 6.09 58.98 28.24
C GLN A 33 5.16 58.13 27.36
N LYS A 34 4.07 58.70 26.82
CA LYS A 34 3.18 58.00 25.90
C LYS A 34 3.85 57.70 24.55
N THR A 35 4.58 58.66 23.99
CA THR A 35 5.30 58.47 22.72
C THR A 35 6.47 57.49 22.88
N ALA A 36 7.19 57.53 24.02
CA ALA A 36 8.26 56.56 24.30
C ALA A 36 7.71 55.12 24.40
N LYS A 37 6.58 54.91 25.08
CA LYS A 37 5.94 53.59 25.18
C LYS A 37 5.43 53.09 23.83
N SER A 38 4.76 53.94 23.04
CA SER A 38 4.28 53.55 21.71
C SER A 38 5.42 53.17 20.77
N ASN A 39 6.57 53.86 20.83
CA ASN A 39 7.74 53.52 20.03
C ASN A 39 8.40 52.20 20.48
N GLN A 40 8.39 51.89 21.78
CA GLN A 40 8.86 50.61 22.30
C GLN A 40 7.95 49.46 21.87
N ASP A 41 6.63 49.62 21.94
CA ASP A 41 5.67 48.60 21.52
C ASP A 41 5.75 48.35 20.01
N LEU A 42 5.90 49.41 19.20
CA LEU A 42 6.12 49.30 17.75
C LEU A 42 7.42 48.55 17.42
N ALA A 43 8.52 48.80 18.16
CA ALA A 43 9.79 48.09 17.96
C ALA A 43 9.69 46.60 18.33
N VAL A 44 8.95 46.25 19.37
CA VAL A 44 8.73 44.83 19.75
C VAL A 44 7.87 44.11 18.71
N ILE A 45 6.86 44.78 18.15
CA ILE A 45 6.00 44.21 17.11
C ILE A 45 6.79 43.97 15.81
N THR A 46 7.64 44.91 15.38
CA THR A 46 8.45 44.75 14.16
C THR A 46 9.54 43.68 14.30
N GLU A 47 10.18 43.60 15.46
CA GLU A 47 11.14 42.53 15.80
C GLU A 47 10.47 41.15 15.77
N LYS A 48 9.27 41.03 16.35
CA LYS A 48 8.48 39.80 16.32
C LYS A 48 8.09 39.40 14.90
N GLN A 49 7.65 40.34 14.08
CA GLN A 49 7.32 40.09 12.66
C GLN A 49 8.55 39.64 11.86
N ARG A 50 9.74 40.18 12.14
CA ARG A 50 10.99 39.76 11.48
C ARG A 50 11.37 38.32 11.84
N ARG A 51 11.21 37.91 13.11
CA ARG A 51 11.45 36.53 13.56
C ARG A 51 10.43 35.55 13.00
N GLU A 52 9.16 35.95 12.91
CA GLU A 52 8.12 35.13 12.30
C GLU A 52 8.34 34.95 10.78
N ALA A 53 8.80 35.99 10.08
CA ALA A 53 9.17 35.91 8.66
C ALA A 53 10.38 34.98 8.43
N GLU A 54 11.43 35.10 9.26
CA GLU A 54 12.61 34.21 9.19
C GLU A 54 12.25 32.74 9.49
N ALA A 55 11.38 32.51 10.48
CA ALA A 55 10.87 31.17 10.78
C ALA A 55 9.99 30.60 9.66
N ALA A 56 9.20 31.44 8.98
CA ALA A 56 8.40 31.04 7.84
C ALA A 56 9.26 30.68 6.62
N GLU A 57 10.34 31.43 6.36
CA GLU A 57 11.30 31.09 5.30
C GLU A 57 12.04 29.77 5.57
N LEU A 58 12.45 29.53 6.82
CA LEU A 58 13.06 28.25 7.21
C LEU A 58 12.09 27.09 7.04
N LYS A 59 10.83 27.24 7.44
CA LYS A 59 9.80 26.22 7.23
C LYS A 59 9.56 25.93 5.75
N ARG A 60 9.50 26.98 4.91
CA ARG A 60 9.33 26.83 3.46
C ARG A 60 10.50 26.08 2.81
N LYS A 61 11.74 26.36 3.23
CA LYS A 61 12.94 25.64 2.75
C LYS A 61 12.94 24.17 3.16
N VAL A 62 12.55 23.88 4.41
CA VAL A 62 12.43 22.51 4.91
C VAL A 62 11.34 21.75 4.16
N GLU A 63 10.17 22.37 3.95
CA GLU A 63 9.07 21.79 3.19
C GLU A 63 9.46 21.52 1.73
N GLU A 64 10.16 22.44 1.08
CA GLU A 64 10.68 22.27 -0.27
C GLU A 64 11.70 21.13 -0.37
N GLU A 65 12.61 20.99 0.61
CA GLU A 65 13.52 19.84 0.67
C GLU A 65 12.81 18.51 0.91
N ILE A 66 11.78 18.50 1.75
CA ILE A 66 10.97 17.30 1.99
C ILE A 66 10.24 16.91 0.71
N LEU A 67 9.59 17.86 0.03
CA LEU A 67 8.93 17.61 -1.25
C LEU A 67 9.91 17.11 -2.31
N ARG A 68 11.12 17.68 -2.38
CA ARG A 68 12.17 17.22 -3.31
C ARG A 68 12.63 15.81 -3.00
N LYS A 69 12.76 15.42 -1.73
CA LYS A 69 13.12 14.05 -1.32
C LYS A 69 12.00 13.06 -1.64
N VAL A 70 10.76 13.40 -1.32
CA VAL A 70 9.58 12.59 -1.61
C VAL A 70 9.41 12.41 -3.13
N GLU A 71 9.59 13.46 -3.92
CA GLU A 71 9.52 13.38 -5.39
C GLU A 71 10.65 12.51 -5.97
N ALA A 72 11.88 12.64 -5.45
CA ALA A 72 13.01 11.82 -5.89
C ALA A 72 12.81 10.33 -5.53
N GLU A 73 12.28 10.05 -4.35
CA GLU A 73 11.95 8.68 -3.91
C GLU A 73 10.80 8.10 -4.74
N ALA A 74 9.74 8.88 -4.99
CA ALA A 74 8.65 8.49 -5.87
C ALA A 74 9.13 8.19 -7.30
N LYS A 75 10.07 8.98 -7.84
CA LYS A 75 10.69 8.71 -9.15
C LYS A 75 11.51 7.42 -9.15
N ARG A 76 12.28 7.14 -8.08
CA ARG A 76 13.03 5.89 -7.95
C ARG A 76 12.11 4.67 -7.90
N ILE A 77 11.03 4.76 -7.10
CA ILE A 77 10.05 3.68 -7.01
C ILE A 77 9.34 3.47 -8.36
N ALA A 78 8.99 4.54 -9.07
CA ALA A 78 8.38 4.44 -10.40
C ALA A 78 9.34 3.87 -11.45
N GLU A 79 10.62 4.25 -11.42
CA GLU A 79 11.65 3.69 -12.31
C GLU A 79 11.91 2.21 -12.01
N GLU A 80 12.00 1.83 -10.74
CA GLU A 80 12.16 0.44 -10.31
C GLU A 80 10.94 -0.41 -10.70
N ALA A 81 9.73 0.12 -10.51
CA ALA A 81 8.50 -0.53 -10.96
C ALA A 81 8.48 -0.70 -12.49
N ARG A 82 8.95 0.30 -13.25
CA ARG A 82 9.07 0.20 -14.71
C ARG A 82 10.11 -0.83 -15.12
N ARG A 83 11.28 -0.87 -14.46
CA ARG A 83 12.34 -1.87 -14.73
C ARG A 83 11.84 -3.28 -14.45
N MET A 84 11.16 -3.49 -13.31
CA MET A 84 10.56 -4.78 -12.98
C MET A 84 9.44 -5.17 -13.96
N ALA A 85 8.65 -4.21 -14.45
CA ALA A 85 7.66 -4.49 -15.49
C ALA A 85 8.31 -4.88 -16.82
N GLU A 86 9.43 -4.26 -17.20
CA GLU A 86 10.19 -4.57 -18.41
C GLU A 86 10.89 -5.93 -18.33
N GLU A 87 11.57 -6.23 -17.21
CA GLU A 87 12.18 -7.53 -16.93
C GLU A 87 11.13 -8.65 -16.92
N ASN A 88 9.97 -8.42 -16.28
CA ASN A 88 8.87 -9.36 -16.30
C ASN A 88 8.30 -9.51 -17.72
N SER A 89 8.15 -8.43 -18.50
CA SER A 89 7.68 -8.52 -19.89
C SER A 89 8.63 -9.32 -20.79
N ASN A 90 9.94 -9.22 -20.58
CA ASN A 90 10.91 -10.01 -21.31
C ASN A 90 10.84 -11.49 -20.91
N GLY A 91 10.59 -11.81 -19.64
CA GLY A 91 10.38 -13.18 -19.18
C GLY A 91 9.19 -13.86 -19.86
N TRP A 92 8.07 -13.14 -20.02
CA TRP A 92 6.88 -13.68 -20.70
C TRP A 92 7.09 -13.82 -22.21
N ARG A 93 7.84 -12.90 -22.84
CA ARG A 93 8.18 -13.01 -24.27
C ARG A 93 9.10 -14.19 -24.56
N SER A 94 10.03 -14.51 -23.66
CA SER A 94 10.90 -15.69 -23.83
C SER A 94 10.21 -17.01 -23.53
N ASP A 95 9.19 -17.02 -22.66
CA ASP A 95 8.42 -18.22 -22.32
C ASP A 95 7.47 -18.59 -23.48
N ASP A 96 6.79 -17.60 -24.06
CA ASP A 96 5.89 -17.75 -25.22
C ASP A 96 6.64 -18.30 -26.46
N GLU A 97 7.87 -17.82 -26.70
CA GLU A 97 8.71 -18.26 -27.83
C GLU A 97 9.27 -19.69 -27.65
N LEU A 98 9.35 -20.19 -26.42
CA LEU A 98 9.73 -21.57 -26.12
C LEU A 98 8.55 -22.54 -26.18
N GLU A 99 7.34 -22.10 -25.80
CA GLU A 99 6.13 -22.92 -25.88
C GLU A 99 5.68 -23.19 -27.33
N ASP A 100 5.90 -22.25 -28.26
CA ASP A 100 5.57 -22.40 -29.69
C ASP A 100 6.46 -23.43 -30.43
N ASN A 101 7.62 -23.80 -29.87
CA ASN A 101 8.58 -24.70 -30.50
C ASN A 101 8.54 -26.15 -29.97
N VAL A 102 7.62 -26.47 -29.04
CA VAL A 102 7.48 -27.82 -28.49
C VAL A 102 6.45 -28.60 -29.30
N ASP A 103 6.87 -29.72 -29.89
CA ASP A 103 5.97 -30.60 -30.65
C ASP A 103 5.02 -31.33 -29.68
N TYR A 104 3.79 -30.84 -29.54
CA TYR A 104 2.75 -31.44 -28.69
C TYR A 104 2.07 -32.66 -29.31
N HIS A 105 2.42 -33.04 -30.55
CA HIS A 105 1.78 -34.18 -31.21
C HIS A 105 2.21 -35.50 -30.58
N THR A 106 1.22 -36.31 -30.21
CA THR A 106 1.47 -37.62 -29.57
C THR A 106 1.85 -38.69 -30.59
N THR A 107 1.62 -38.46 -31.88
CA THR A 107 1.89 -39.39 -32.96
C THR A 107 2.94 -38.87 -33.94
N THR A 108 3.63 -39.81 -34.60
CA THR A 108 4.76 -39.52 -35.51
C THR A 108 4.36 -39.49 -36.99
N SER A 109 3.13 -39.94 -37.34
CA SER A 109 2.66 -39.98 -38.73
C SER A 109 1.92 -38.70 -39.11
N ARG A 110 2.20 -38.17 -40.32
CA ARG A 110 1.66 -36.89 -40.79
C ARG A 110 0.12 -36.82 -40.79
N HIS A 111 -0.55 -37.90 -41.18
CA HIS A 111 -2.02 -37.95 -41.16
C HIS A 111 -2.61 -38.08 -39.75
N ALA A 112 -1.89 -38.68 -38.79
CA ALA A 112 -2.36 -38.73 -37.42
C ALA A 112 -2.22 -37.37 -36.72
N ARG A 113 -1.15 -36.61 -37.04
CA ARG A 113 -0.96 -35.23 -36.56
C ARG A 113 -2.07 -34.29 -37.02
N GLU A 114 -2.36 -34.30 -38.32
CA GLU A 114 -3.42 -33.47 -38.91
C GLU A 114 -4.81 -33.78 -38.31
N ALA A 115 -5.06 -35.05 -37.97
CA ALA A 115 -6.31 -35.45 -37.30
C ALA A 115 -6.36 -35.06 -35.81
N GLU A 116 -5.22 -35.06 -35.11
CA GLU A 116 -5.10 -34.55 -33.73
C GLU A 116 -5.36 -33.04 -33.70
N ASP A 117 -4.72 -32.27 -34.59
CA ASP A 117 -4.90 -30.82 -34.72
C ASP A 117 -6.35 -30.44 -35.04
N GLU A 118 -6.98 -31.14 -35.99
CA GLU A 118 -8.39 -30.90 -36.34
C GLU A 118 -9.35 -31.19 -35.18
N ASN A 119 -9.04 -32.19 -34.37
CA ASN A 119 -9.87 -32.56 -33.21
C ASN A 119 -9.72 -31.53 -32.08
N ASP A 120 -8.49 -31.10 -31.79
CA ASP A 120 -8.20 -30.11 -30.75
C ASP A 120 -8.80 -28.74 -31.11
N ALA A 121 -8.66 -28.30 -32.37
CA ALA A 121 -9.28 -27.08 -32.87
C ALA A 121 -10.83 -27.14 -32.78
N GLN A 122 -11.43 -28.29 -33.04
CA GLN A 122 -12.88 -28.48 -32.88
C GLN A 122 -13.31 -28.48 -31.40
N GLU A 123 -12.50 -29.04 -30.50
CA GLU A 123 -12.81 -29.11 -29.08
C GLU A 123 -12.69 -27.74 -28.40
N GLU A 124 -11.64 -26.98 -28.74
CA GLU A 124 -11.43 -25.62 -28.27
C GLU A 124 -12.53 -24.67 -28.79
N GLY A 125 -12.87 -24.75 -30.08
CA GLY A 125 -13.98 -23.99 -30.68
C GLY A 125 -15.35 -24.32 -30.06
N ARG A 126 -15.55 -25.55 -29.54
CA ARG A 126 -16.75 -25.92 -28.79
C ARG A 126 -16.73 -25.38 -27.35
N ARG A 127 -15.58 -25.37 -26.69
CA ARG A 127 -15.42 -24.82 -25.33
C ARG A 127 -15.54 -23.29 -25.30
N ALA A 128 -14.99 -22.60 -26.31
CA ALA A 128 -15.13 -21.15 -26.46
C ALA A 128 -16.60 -20.72 -26.60
N ARG A 129 -17.41 -21.48 -27.37
CA ARG A 129 -18.85 -21.27 -27.50
C ARG A 129 -19.65 -21.59 -26.24
N SER A 130 -19.14 -22.46 -25.37
CA SER A 130 -19.82 -22.84 -24.12
C SER A 130 -19.50 -21.91 -22.94
N ARG A 131 -18.39 -21.17 -22.97
CA ARG A 131 -17.96 -20.27 -21.88
C ARG A 131 -18.22 -18.78 -22.16
N GLY A 132 -18.49 -18.41 -23.42
CA GLY A 132 -18.85 -17.05 -23.80
C GLY A 132 -20.35 -16.83 -23.93
N GLY A 133 -20.98 -16.35 -22.84
CA GLY A 133 -22.01 -15.32 -22.96
C GLY A 133 -23.38 -15.70 -23.54
N LYS A 134 -24.39 -15.48 -22.70
CA LYS A 134 -25.80 -15.30 -23.03
C LYS A 134 -25.96 -14.10 -23.99
N ALA A 135 -25.59 -14.24 -25.26
CA ALA A 135 -25.83 -13.24 -26.29
C ALA A 135 -27.21 -13.47 -26.89
N THR A 136 -27.99 -12.39 -26.94
CA THR A 136 -29.37 -12.35 -27.36
C THR A 136 -29.50 -12.86 -28.80
N SER A 137 -30.32 -13.89 -28.99
CA SER A 137 -30.73 -14.36 -30.31
C SER A 137 -31.58 -13.27 -30.98
N GLN A 138 -30.94 -12.34 -31.70
CA GLN A 138 -31.63 -11.56 -32.71
C GLN A 138 -31.93 -12.46 -33.91
N LYS A 139 -33.18 -12.93 -33.97
CA LYS A 139 -33.82 -13.41 -35.20
C LYS A 139 -33.58 -12.39 -36.31
N LYS A 140 -32.78 -12.73 -37.31
CA LYS A 140 -32.89 -12.16 -38.64
C LYS A 140 -33.28 -13.26 -39.62
N ASN A 141 -34.53 -13.17 -40.05
CA ASN A 141 -35.05 -13.82 -41.24
C ASN A 141 -34.09 -13.56 -42.39
N ASN A 142 -33.54 -14.62 -42.99
CA ASN A 142 -33.07 -14.54 -44.36
C ASN A 142 -33.62 -15.72 -45.16
N LYS A 143 -34.66 -15.42 -45.93
CA LYS A 143 -35.10 -16.22 -47.09
C LYS A 143 -33.93 -16.23 -48.07
N ASN A 144 -33.23 -17.35 -48.19
CA ASN A 144 -32.71 -17.90 -49.44
C ASN A 144 -31.71 -19.03 -49.17
N SER A 145 -32.12 -20.27 -49.42
CA SER A 145 -31.26 -21.25 -50.10
C SER A 145 -32.08 -22.48 -50.47
N LYS A 146 -32.71 -22.42 -51.64
CA LYS A 146 -33.37 -23.54 -52.33
C LYS A 146 -32.34 -24.57 -52.87
N LYS A 147 -31.32 -24.90 -52.07
CA LYS A 147 -30.21 -25.81 -52.41
C LYS A 147 -29.98 -26.94 -51.39
N ALA A 148 -30.71 -26.98 -50.28
CA ALA A 148 -30.57 -28.04 -49.26
C ALA A 148 -31.29 -29.36 -49.60
N TYR A 149 -32.18 -29.39 -50.59
CA TYR A 149 -33.05 -30.56 -50.81
C TYR A 149 -32.48 -31.65 -51.74
N ARG A 150 -31.27 -31.46 -52.31
CA ARG A 150 -30.65 -32.46 -53.21
C ARG A 150 -29.55 -33.29 -52.55
N GLU A 151 -29.10 -32.88 -51.36
CA GLU A 151 -28.03 -33.55 -50.61
C GLU A 151 -28.59 -34.49 -49.52
N GLU A 152 -29.83 -34.26 -49.07
CA GLU A 152 -30.51 -35.07 -48.06
C GLU A 152 -30.89 -36.48 -48.54
N GLU A 153 -31.05 -36.69 -49.86
CA GLU A 153 -31.34 -38.01 -50.45
C GLU A 153 -30.12 -38.95 -50.59
N ARG A 154 -28.88 -38.48 -50.32
CA ARG A 154 -27.68 -39.33 -50.33
C ARG A 154 -27.13 -39.67 -48.94
N ALA A 155 -27.65 -39.04 -47.88
CA ALA A 155 -27.15 -39.22 -46.51
C ALA A 155 -27.92 -40.28 -45.68
N ILE A 156 -28.97 -40.90 -46.22
CA ILE A 156 -29.84 -41.85 -45.50
C ILE A 156 -29.28 -43.30 -45.52
N GLY A 157 -28.24 -43.58 -46.31
CA GLY A 157 -27.75 -44.94 -46.56
C GLY A 157 -26.62 -45.47 -45.66
N ARG A 158 -26.10 -44.73 -44.68
CA ARG A 158 -24.85 -45.11 -43.97
C ARG A 158 -24.83 -45.00 -42.45
N THR A 159 -25.98 -44.93 -41.78
CA THR A 159 -26.05 -44.81 -40.32
C THR A 159 -26.75 -46.00 -39.67
N ASN A 160 -26.25 -47.22 -39.88
CA ASN A 160 -26.70 -48.40 -39.13
C ASN A 160 -25.57 -49.42 -38.89
N LYS A 161 -24.50 -49.00 -38.22
CA LYS A 161 -23.59 -49.94 -37.54
C LYS A 161 -22.77 -49.23 -36.48
N THR A 162 -23.21 -49.33 -35.22
CA THR A 162 -22.40 -49.37 -33.96
C THR A 162 -23.23 -48.97 -32.73
N LYS A 163 -24.38 -49.63 -32.52
CA LYS A 163 -24.88 -49.87 -31.17
C LYS A 163 -24.14 -51.06 -30.56
N SER A 164 -22.98 -50.81 -29.95
CA SER A 164 -22.51 -51.53 -28.75
C SER A 164 -21.11 -51.05 -28.37
N LYS A 165 -21.04 -50.19 -27.36
CA LYS A 165 -19.95 -50.12 -26.37
C LYS A 165 -20.27 -49.00 -25.38
N GLN A 166 -21.37 -49.18 -24.65
CA GLN A 166 -21.42 -48.69 -23.27
C GLN A 166 -20.45 -49.57 -22.45
N LYS A 167 -19.16 -49.30 -22.58
CA LYS A 167 -18.17 -49.77 -21.61
C LYS A 167 -18.18 -48.75 -20.47
N LYS A 168 -18.77 -49.21 -19.38
CA LYS A 168 -18.68 -48.73 -18.00
C LYS A 168 -17.44 -47.85 -17.77
N ILE A 169 -17.64 -46.53 -17.71
CA ILE A 169 -16.75 -45.62 -17.00
C ILE A 169 -17.10 -45.80 -15.52
N SER A 170 -16.68 -46.93 -14.96
CA SER A 170 -16.83 -47.24 -13.55
C SER A 170 -15.48 -47.02 -12.87
N SER A 171 -15.48 -46.10 -11.91
CA SER A 171 -14.70 -46.18 -10.67
C SER A 171 -13.17 -46.11 -10.74
N LEU A 172 -12.58 -45.25 -11.59
CA LEU A 172 -11.17 -44.88 -11.44
C LEU A 172 -10.89 -43.39 -11.72
N GLN A 173 -11.82 -42.51 -11.35
CA GLN A 173 -11.46 -41.14 -10.99
C GLN A 173 -11.53 -41.04 -9.46
N GLN A 174 -10.57 -41.70 -8.81
CA GLN A 174 -10.20 -41.31 -7.46
C GLN A 174 -9.49 -39.97 -7.61
N SER A 175 -10.27 -38.87 -7.64
CA SER A 175 -9.75 -37.55 -7.38
C SER A 175 -9.14 -37.61 -5.99
N PHE A 176 -7.83 -37.73 -5.93
CA PHE A 176 -7.09 -37.62 -4.68
C PHE A 176 -7.19 -36.16 -4.23
N THR A 177 -8.30 -35.82 -3.58
CA THR A 177 -8.41 -34.63 -2.75
C THR A 177 -7.56 -34.92 -1.53
N LYS A 178 -6.25 -34.69 -1.68
CA LYS A 178 -5.33 -34.64 -0.54
C LYS A 178 -5.97 -33.63 0.43
N PRO A 179 -6.39 -34.05 1.65
CA PRO A 179 -6.87 -33.07 2.60
C PRO A 179 -5.70 -32.14 2.85
N ALA A 180 -5.84 -30.89 2.41
CA ALA A 180 -4.93 -29.81 2.77
C ALA A 180 -5.14 -29.55 4.26
N ALA A 181 -4.65 -30.46 5.09
CA ALA A 181 -4.59 -30.27 6.51
C ALA A 181 -3.73 -29.03 6.72
N VAL A 182 -4.33 -27.98 7.28
CA VAL A 182 -3.59 -26.80 7.72
C VAL A 182 -2.55 -27.32 8.72
N ILE A 183 -1.28 -27.25 8.32
CA ILE A 183 -0.19 -27.73 9.17
C ILE A 183 -0.01 -26.68 10.25
N ASN A 184 -0.66 -26.91 11.40
CA ASN A 184 -0.49 -26.06 12.58
C ASN A 184 0.91 -26.31 13.15
N ARG A 185 1.85 -25.40 12.86
CA ARG A 185 3.18 -25.37 13.47
C ARG A 185 3.21 -24.36 14.62
N ASP A 186 4.07 -24.64 15.58
CA ASP A 186 4.42 -23.71 16.64
C ASP A 186 5.47 -22.71 16.11
N VAL A 187 5.19 -21.42 16.21
CA VAL A 187 6.01 -20.33 15.68
C VAL A 187 6.65 -19.59 16.84
N VAL A 188 7.98 -19.66 16.93
CA VAL A 188 8.75 -18.94 17.95
C VAL A 188 9.07 -17.54 17.47
N ILE A 189 8.56 -16.51 18.14
CA ILE A 189 8.74 -15.09 17.76
C ILE A 189 9.58 -14.37 18.83
N GLY A 190 10.69 -13.75 18.42
CA GLY A 190 11.52 -12.87 19.25
C GLY A 190 10.94 -11.45 19.36
N GLU A 191 11.71 -10.47 19.85
CA GLU A 191 11.26 -9.06 19.92
C GLU A 191 11.00 -8.45 18.53
N THR A 192 11.86 -8.79 17.56
CA THR A 192 11.71 -8.38 16.16
C THR A 192 11.99 -9.56 15.25
N ILE A 193 11.30 -9.64 14.11
CA ILE A 193 11.47 -10.72 13.14
C ILE A 193 11.29 -10.19 11.72
N SER A 194 12.06 -10.70 10.76
CA SER A 194 11.82 -10.40 9.35
C SER A 194 10.65 -11.23 8.81
N ILE A 195 9.95 -10.72 7.79
CA ILE A 195 8.83 -11.47 7.17
C ILE A 195 9.32 -12.78 6.56
N ALA A 196 10.52 -12.80 5.98
CA ALA A 196 11.15 -14.01 5.47
C ALA A 196 11.35 -15.06 6.56
N GLU A 197 11.84 -14.67 7.74
CA GLU A 197 12.01 -15.57 8.88
C GLU A 197 10.69 -16.06 9.47
N LEU A 198 9.69 -15.18 9.58
CA LEU A 198 8.35 -15.56 10.05
C LEU A 198 7.73 -16.61 9.13
N ALA A 199 7.82 -16.39 7.81
CA ALA A 199 7.35 -17.31 6.78
C ALA A 199 8.07 -18.66 6.84
N ASN A 200 9.40 -18.65 7.02
CA ASN A 200 10.20 -19.86 7.17
C ASN A 200 9.81 -20.68 8.41
N LYS A 201 9.57 -20.02 9.56
CA LYS A 201 9.12 -20.69 10.80
C LYS A 201 7.72 -21.29 10.67
N MET A 202 6.83 -20.64 9.91
CA MET A 202 5.50 -21.14 9.59
C MET A 202 5.49 -22.21 8.49
N ALA A 203 6.59 -22.39 7.75
CA ALA A 203 6.66 -23.17 6.51
C ALA A 203 5.62 -22.71 5.46
N VAL A 204 5.40 -21.40 5.41
CA VAL A 204 4.44 -20.73 4.53
C VAL A 204 5.22 -19.84 3.55
N LYS A 205 4.70 -19.60 2.35
CA LYS A 205 5.32 -18.66 1.41
C LYS A 205 5.22 -17.24 1.96
N GLY A 206 6.32 -16.47 1.93
CA GLY A 206 6.32 -15.07 2.37
C GLY A 206 5.26 -14.18 1.69
N SER A 207 4.89 -14.51 0.46
CA SER A 207 3.79 -13.83 -0.26
C SER A 207 2.41 -14.02 0.39
N GLN A 208 2.16 -15.13 1.08
CA GLN A 208 0.90 -15.34 1.82
C GLN A 208 0.88 -14.55 3.12
N VAL A 209 2.01 -14.49 3.83
CA VAL A 209 2.19 -13.67 5.05
C VAL A 209 2.04 -12.19 4.73
N LEU A 210 2.59 -11.73 3.60
CA LEU A 210 2.42 -10.37 3.12
C LEU A 210 0.94 -10.05 2.83
N LYS A 211 0.23 -11.01 2.22
CA LYS A 211 -1.19 -10.85 1.89
C LYS A 211 -2.07 -10.75 3.14
N THR A 212 -1.75 -11.49 4.21
CA THR A 212 -2.48 -11.37 5.48
C THR A 212 -2.17 -10.04 6.18
N MET A 213 -0.91 -9.59 6.17
CA MET A 213 -0.56 -8.25 6.64
C MET A 213 -1.30 -7.13 5.90
N LEU A 214 -1.39 -7.22 4.56
CA LEU A 214 -2.14 -6.26 3.73
C LEU A 214 -3.63 -6.22 4.10
N LYS A 215 -4.26 -7.37 4.38
CA LYS A 215 -5.67 -7.43 4.81
C LYS A 215 -5.93 -6.75 6.15
N MET A 216 -4.94 -6.75 7.05
CA MET A 216 -5.01 -6.09 8.35
C MET A 216 -4.62 -4.60 8.29
N GLY A 217 -4.28 -4.08 7.11
CA GLY A 217 -3.95 -2.67 6.90
C GLY A 217 -2.48 -2.31 7.18
N THR A 218 -1.63 -3.29 7.49
CA THR A 218 -0.19 -3.08 7.65
C THR A 218 0.50 -3.33 6.31
N ILE A 219 0.91 -2.25 5.63
CA ILE A 219 1.71 -2.33 4.40
C ILE A 219 3.18 -2.45 4.80
N VAL A 220 3.78 -3.60 4.52
CA VAL A 220 5.16 -3.92 4.85
C VAL A 220 5.79 -4.58 3.61
N ASN A 221 7.09 -4.45 3.40
CA ASN A 221 7.82 -5.13 2.33
C ASN A 221 8.52 -6.41 2.86
N ILE A 222 8.78 -7.40 2.01
CA ILE A 222 9.30 -8.73 2.41
C ILE A 222 10.62 -8.69 3.20
N ASN A 223 11.45 -7.68 2.94
CA ASN A 223 12.75 -7.50 3.59
C ASN A 223 12.70 -6.62 4.84
N GLN A 224 11.52 -6.09 5.21
CA GLN A 224 11.37 -5.25 6.40
C GLN A 224 11.24 -6.11 7.66
N VAL A 225 11.81 -5.59 8.74
CA VAL A 225 11.69 -6.17 10.08
C VAL A 225 10.41 -5.66 10.72
N VAL A 226 9.64 -6.56 11.34
CA VAL A 226 8.39 -6.25 12.04
C VAL A 226 8.52 -6.56 13.53
N ASN A 227 7.74 -5.82 14.32
CA ASN A 227 7.65 -6.00 15.77
C ASN A 227 6.92 -7.30 16.12
N GLN A 228 7.24 -7.86 17.28
CA GLN A 228 6.63 -9.07 17.83
C GLN A 228 5.10 -9.05 17.81
N GLU A 229 4.46 -7.94 18.18
CA GLU A 229 2.99 -7.80 18.23
C GLU A 229 2.34 -7.99 16.86
N ILE A 230 2.92 -7.40 15.81
CA ILE A 230 2.42 -7.53 14.43
C ILE A 230 2.61 -8.96 13.94
N ALA A 231 3.79 -9.55 14.19
CA ALA A 231 4.10 -10.91 13.80
C ALA A 231 3.19 -11.94 14.49
N GLN A 232 2.86 -11.72 15.77
CA GLN A 232 1.92 -12.53 16.52
C GLN A 232 0.52 -12.49 15.90
N LEU A 233 -0.01 -11.30 15.63
CA LEU A 233 -1.34 -11.12 15.03
C LEU A 233 -1.45 -11.86 13.68
N VAL A 234 -0.41 -11.75 12.85
CA VAL A 234 -0.34 -12.42 11.55
C VAL A 234 -0.32 -13.94 11.68
N ALA A 235 0.46 -14.46 12.64
CA ALA A 235 0.57 -15.91 12.85
C ALA A 235 -0.74 -16.51 13.40
N GLU A 236 -1.43 -15.81 14.31
CA GLU A 236 -2.73 -16.20 14.84
C GLU A 236 -3.82 -16.22 13.76
N GLU A 237 -3.87 -15.21 12.89
CA GLU A 237 -4.81 -15.16 11.75
C GLU A 237 -4.59 -16.33 10.77
N MET A 238 -3.35 -16.82 10.66
CA MET A 238 -3.01 -17.99 9.84
C MET A 238 -3.22 -19.33 10.57
N GLY A 239 -3.71 -19.30 11.81
CA GLY A 239 -4.02 -20.50 12.61
C GLY A 239 -2.79 -21.19 13.21
N HIS A 240 -1.65 -20.49 13.29
CA HIS A 240 -0.45 -21.01 13.93
C HIS A 240 -0.40 -20.64 15.42
N LYS A 241 0.19 -21.53 16.23
CA LYS A 241 0.35 -21.27 17.66
C LYS A 241 1.63 -20.46 17.88
N VAL A 242 1.53 -19.34 18.57
CA VAL A 242 2.66 -18.43 18.81
C VAL A 242 3.31 -18.74 20.16
N ILE A 243 4.64 -18.86 20.15
CA ILE A 243 5.48 -18.94 21.36
C ILE A 243 6.36 -17.69 21.37
N LEU A 244 6.07 -16.78 22.29
CA LEU A 244 6.88 -15.58 22.49
C LEU A 244 8.13 -15.97 23.27
N ARG A 245 9.31 -15.63 22.74
CA ARG A 245 10.58 -15.85 23.42
C ARG A 245 11.30 -14.52 23.59
N ARG A 246 11.64 -14.16 24.83
CA ARG A 246 12.52 -13.02 25.11
C ARG A 246 13.95 -13.51 25.17
N GLU A 247 14.86 -12.82 24.50
CA GLU A 247 16.28 -13.24 24.44
C GLU A 247 16.93 -13.21 25.83
N ASN A 248 16.48 -12.29 26.70
CA ASN A 248 16.95 -12.17 28.09
C ASN A 248 16.65 -13.40 28.96
N GLU A 249 15.56 -14.15 28.69
CA GLU A 249 15.21 -15.34 29.49
C GLU A 249 16.22 -16.47 29.31
N LEU A 250 16.87 -16.56 28.13
CA LEU A 250 17.90 -17.56 27.90
C LEU A 250 19.19 -17.21 28.64
N GLU A 251 19.59 -15.94 28.63
CA GLU A 251 20.77 -15.47 29.36
C GLU A 251 20.55 -15.58 30.87
N GLU A 252 19.39 -15.17 31.38
CA GLU A 252 19.01 -15.27 32.80
C GLU A 252 18.90 -16.73 33.28
N ALA A 253 18.39 -17.64 32.45
CA ALA A 253 18.39 -19.07 32.77
C ALA A 253 19.81 -19.67 32.86
N ILE A 254 20.73 -19.24 31.99
CA ILE A 254 22.13 -19.71 32.02
C ILE A 254 22.91 -19.10 33.20
N LEU A 255 22.61 -17.85 33.58
CA LEU A 255 23.19 -17.18 34.74
C LEU A 255 22.68 -17.79 36.05
N SER A 256 21.37 -18.03 36.17
CA SER A 256 20.79 -18.65 37.37
C SER A 256 21.26 -20.09 37.59
N ASP A 257 21.47 -20.88 36.52
CA ASP A 257 22.02 -22.25 36.63
C ASP A 257 23.52 -22.26 36.99
N ARG A 258 24.24 -21.14 36.78
CA ARG A 258 25.60 -20.93 37.26
C ARG A 258 25.64 -20.54 38.74
N ASP A 259 24.72 -19.69 39.18
CA ASP A 259 24.65 -19.23 40.58
C ASP A 259 24.13 -20.31 41.54
N THR A 260 23.36 -21.29 41.07
CA THR A 260 22.88 -22.42 41.89
C THR A 260 23.93 -23.53 42.12
N GLY A 261 25.08 -23.46 41.43
CA GLY A 261 26.18 -24.43 41.56
C GLY A 261 27.23 -24.09 42.61
N GLU A 262 27.16 -22.91 43.23
CA GLU A 262 28.04 -22.47 44.31
C GLU A 262 27.25 -22.28 45.62
N SER A 263 26.82 -23.38 46.22
CA SER A 263 26.38 -23.45 47.63
C SER A 263 26.57 -24.85 48.21
#